data_AF-A0A925T1S5-F1
#
_entry.id   AF-A0A925T1S5-F1
#
_cell.length_a   1.000
_cell.length_b   1.000
_cell.length_c   1.000
_cell.angle_alpha   90.00
_cell.angle_beta   90.00
_cell.angle_gamma   90.00
#
_symmetry.space_group_name_H-M   'P 1'
#
loop_
_entity.id
_entity.type
_entity.pdbx_description
1 polymer ?
#
loop_
_entity_poly.entity_id
_entity_poly.type
_entity_poly.pdbx_seq_one_letter_code
_entity_poly.pdbx_strand_id
1 'polypeptide(L)'
;MKLSRSAVLFALAITLVSGFMICGTNTADAAATLTVGNASSLPCTGTYSSISAAVAAASSGDTIQVCPGTYPESIGVDKGLIINGANAGTNPNTGIRGAESIISGPGGPGIRIGTTEPVTIDGFTFSGGTGPMIDSYTSGHNPTIIKNIFTGQVNGFFFNEPALFTFEDNYLHDLTDCGGCEGVFIAGNWNGSTGTVASIKDNVWSNLLDTPATNLSNISGTISGNSFSYVAYYCVFLANATNVDVTDNTFDQTINPDITVRTWGAGIRFFTPSAGFGARITGNTFSNNYVGIGVRMGSPTADISGMDVYAHENNFVANTAAGLRHDGLGTFNATCNWWNSASGPTNPGNPGGTGDVVDGTGPVTFTPWQTSSGGACVGPDADNDGITDSADNCPTVANPGQEDADNDDIGDACDTCNDVDGDGVCGNVDNCPTVPNPTQTDTDGDNIGNACDPCPNTPGISCPIATNKDQCKNGGWQTRFRANGTPFKNQGDCVSYTQNGK
;
A
#
# COMPACT_ATOMS: atom_id res chain seq x y z
N MET A 1 -72.16 25.63 -0.99
CA MET A 1 -70.94 25.40 -0.18
C MET A 1 -70.93 26.43 0.95
N LYS A 2 -71.11 25.98 2.20
CA LYS A 2 -71.36 26.83 3.37
C LYS A 2 -70.04 27.40 3.92
N LEU A 3 -69.90 28.73 3.89
CA LEU A 3 -68.97 29.50 4.71
C LEU A 3 -69.64 29.81 6.06
N SER A 4 -69.00 29.51 7.19
CA SER A 4 -69.51 29.84 8.53
C SER A 4 -68.87 31.10 9.12
N ARG A 5 -69.68 31.79 9.93
CA ARG A 5 -69.54 33.16 10.44
C ARG A 5 -68.78 33.25 11.77
N SER A 6 -67.98 34.31 11.89
CA SER A 6 -67.84 35.33 12.96
C SER A 6 -68.15 35.04 14.45
N ALA A 7 -67.24 35.48 15.35
CA ALA A 7 -67.42 36.41 16.50
C ALA A 7 -66.32 36.20 17.59
N VAL A 8 -65.80 37.12 18.43
CA VAL A 8 -65.55 38.58 18.52
C VAL A 8 -64.94 38.84 19.93
N LEU A 9 -63.85 39.65 20.04
CA LEU A 9 -63.34 40.44 21.22
C LEU A 9 -62.95 39.69 22.55
N PHE A 10 -62.01 40.09 23.44
CA PHE A 10 -61.43 41.37 23.90
C PHE A 10 -60.07 41.11 24.64
N ALA A 11 -59.27 42.16 24.85
CA ALA A 11 -57.87 42.23 25.33
C ALA A 11 -57.56 41.86 26.80
N LEU A 12 -56.29 41.47 27.10
CA LEU A 12 -55.52 41.95 28.27
C LEU A 12 -54.00 41.63 28.14
N ALA A 13 -53.17 42.62 28.48
CA ALA A 13 -51.71 42.55 28.50
C ALA A 13 -51.16 41.79 29.73
N ILE A 14 -50.13 40.96 29.53
CA ILE A 14 -49.12 40.64 30.56
C ILE A 14 -47.74 40.57 29.89
N THR A 15 -46.88 41.50 30.32
CA THR A 15 -45.43 41.53 30.13
C THR A 15 -44.80 40.26 30.71
N LEU A 16 -44.07 39.49 29.89
CA LEU A 16 -43.00 38.63 30.40
C LEU A 16 -41.76 38.77 29.50
N VAL A 17 -40.77 39.46 30.04
CA VAL A 17 -39.40 39.47 29.55
C VAL A 17 -38.84 38.06 29.72
N SER A 18 -38.47 37.41 28.62
CA SER A 18 -37.43 36.38 28.62
C SER A 18 -36.84 36.30 27.22
N GLY A 19 -35.52 36.49 27.16
CA GLY A 19 -34.78 36.70 25.94
C GLY A 19 -34.88 35.51 24.98
N PHE A 20 -35.51 35.76 23.83
CA PHE A 20 -35.16 35.03 22.62
C PHE A 20 -33.91 35.69 22.05
N MET A 21 -32.76 35.17 22.46
CA MET A 21 -31.49 35.38 21.79
C MET A 21 -31.70 34.87 20.36
N ILE A 22 -31.77 35.79 19.40
CA ILE A 22 -31.73 35.45 17.98
C ILE A 22 -30.39 34.74 17.80
N CYS A 23 -30.45 33.43 17.57
CA CYS A 23 -29.31 32.62 17.17
C CYS A 23 -28.77 33.28 15.90
N GLY A 24 -27.63 33.96 16.05
CA GLY A 24 -26.91 34.53 14.93
C GLY A 24 -26.68 33.41 13.93
N THR A 25 -27.05 33.66 12.69
CA THR A 25 -26.54 32.86 11.59
C THR A 25 -25.03 32.97 11.64
N ASN A 26 -24.36 31.92 12.10
CA ASN A 26 -22.93 31.71 11.86
C ASN A 26 -22.78 31.54 10.34
N THR A 27 -22.81 32.63 9.59
CA THR A 27 -22.11 32.68 8.32
C THR A 27 -20.65 32.47 8.70
N ALA A 28 -20.12 31.27 8.47
CA ALA A 28 -18.68 31.07 8.46
C ALA A 28 -18.12 32.18 7.56
N ASP A 29 -17.38 33.11 8.15
CA ASP A 29 -16.76 34.19 7.38
C ASP A 29 -15.87 33.51 6.33
N ALA A 30 -15.83 34.04 5.12
CA ALA A 30 -15.00 33.45 4.08
C ALA A 30 -13.54 33.53 4.53
N ALA A 31 -12.80 32.42 4.40
CA ALA A 31 -11.38 32.36 4.78
C ALA A 31 -10.62 33.54 4.17
N ALA A 32 -10.00 34.35 5.02
CA ALA A 32 -9.29 35.55 4.63
C ALA A 32 -7.86 35.23 4.20
N THR A 33 -7.26 36.13 3.41
CA THR A 33 -5.83 36.08 3.10
C THR A 33 -5.13 37.27 3.74
N LEU A 34 -4.17 37.00 4.63
CA LEU A 34 -3.35 38.00 5.29
C LEU A 34 -1.96 38.01 4.64
N THR A 35 -1.45 39.20 4.27
CA THR A 35 -0.16 39.32 3.58
C THR A 35 0.94 39.85 4.50
N VAL A 36 2.08 39.16 4.55
CA VAL A 36 3.25 39.52 5.34
C VAL A 36 4.36 40.04 4.41
N GLY A 37 4.91 41.21 4.71
CA GLY A 37 5.99 41.81 3.90
C GLY A 37 6.34 43.24 4.35
N ASN A 38 7.61 43.59 4.29
CA ASN A 38 8.06 44.96 4.60
C ASN A 38 7.97 45.83 3.34
N ALA A 39 7.24 46.94 3.42
CA ALA A 39 6.94 47.87 2.33
C ALA A 39 8.16 48.54 1.65
N SER A 40 9.40 48.29 2.10
CA SER A 40 10.58 49.06 1.67
C SER A 40 11.63 48.32 0.83
N SER A 41 11.52 47.00 0.57
CA SER A 41 12.52 46.31 -0.26
C SER A 41 12.11 44.99 -0.94
N LEU A 42 10.81 44.64 -0.96
CA LEU A 42 10.32 43.34 -1.46
C LEU A 42 9.21 43.51 -2.52
N PRO A 43 9.01 42.53 -3.43
CA PRO A 43 8.11 42.66 -4.59
C PRO A 43 6.60 42.62 -4.27
N CYS A 44 6.19 42.50 -3.00
CA CYS A 44 4.80 42.64 -2.58
C CYS A 44 4.65 43.46 -1.29
N THR A 45 3.54 44.19 -1.21
CA THR A 45 3.18 45.06 -0.08
C THR A 45 2.40 44.24 0.95
N GLY A 46 3.01 43.96 2.10
CA GLY A 46 2.35 43.27 3.20
C GLY A 46 1.58 44.21 4.12
N THR A 47 0.48 43.72 4.70
CA THR A 47 -0.28 44.40 5.76
C THR A 47 0.34 44.16 7.13
N TYR A 48 1.08 43.05 7.27
CA TYR A 48 1.76 42.66 8.51
C TYR A 48 3.28 42.70 8.31
N SER A 49 3.98 43.19 9.31
CA SER A 49 5.45 43.31 9.30
C SER A 49 6.18 42.02 9.66
N SER A 50 5.47 41.01 10.16
CA SER A 50 6.02 39.75 10.66
C SER A 50 5.01 38.60 10.45
N ILE A 51 5.50 37.37 10.34
CA ILE A 51 4.63 36.19 10.19
C ILE A 51 3.82 35.98 11.47
N SER A 52 4.47 36.10 12.63
CA SER A 52 3.80 35.98 13.94
C SER A 52 2.66 36.97 14.12
N ALA A 53 2.81 38.21 13.62
CA ALA A 53 1.76 39.22 13.67
C ALA A 53 0.54 38.85 12.81
N ALA A 54 0.76 38.24 11.64
CA ALA A 54 -0.33 37.73 10.81
C ALA A 54 -1.02 36.52 11.46
N VAL A 55 -0.27 35.58 12.04
CA VAL A 55 -0.85 34.43 12.78
C VAL A 55 -1.72 34.89 13.95
N ALA A 56 -1.27 35.89 14.69
CA ALA A 56 -2.03 36.46 15.81
C ALA A 56 -3.35 37.09 15.35
N ALA A 57 -3.38 37.71 14.17
CA ALA A 57 -4.56 38.36 13.61
C ALA A 57 -5.50 37.42 12.83
N ALA A 58 -4.99 36.28 12.37
CA ALA A 58 -5.74 35.30 11.60
C ALA A 58 -6.80 34.56 12.45
N SER A 59 -7.88 34.18 11.79
CA SER A 59 -8.89 33.22 12.26
C SER A 59 -8.57 31.81 11.75
N SER A 60 -9.16 30.79 12.38
CA SER A 60 -9.04 29.41 11.89
C SER A 60 -9.57 29.31 10.45
N GLY A 61 -8.82 28.62 9.58
CA GLY A 61 -9.08 28.46 8.16
C GLY A 61 -8.48 29.55 7.25
N ASP A 62 -7.93 30.64 7.83
CA ASP A 62 -7.32 31.71 7.03
C ASP A 62 -6.01 31.26 6.36
N THR A 63 -5.64 32.00 5.31
CA THR A 63 -4.37 31.86 4.61
C THR A 63 -3.44 33.02 4.95
N ILE A 64 -2.18 32.72 5.27
CA ILE A 64 -1.11 33.71 5.40
C ILE A 64 -0.22 33.60 4.17
N GLN A 65 -0.15 34.67 3.39
CA GLN A 65 0.77 34.78 2.25
C GLN A 65 1.99 35.59 2.64
N VAL A 66 3.17 34.98 2.57
CA VAL A 66 4.44 35.59 2.94
C VAL A 66 5.19 36.00 1.68
N CYS A 67 5.58 37.27 1.61
CA CYS A 67 6.43 37.80 0.55
C CYS A 67 7.84 37.18 0.60
N PRO A 68 8.61 37.23 -0.50
CA PRO A 68 10.04 36.93 -0.44
C PRO A 68 10.71 37.80 0.62
N GLY A 69 11.74 37.31 1.29
CA GLY A 69 12.44 38.02 2.38
C GLY A 69 12.94 37.08 3.46
N THR A 70 13.72 37.61 4.40
CA THR A 70 14.19 36.85 5.57
C THR A 70 13.42 37.23 6.81
N TYR A 71 12.89 36.24 7.51
CA TYR A 71 12.03 36.36 8.68
C TYR A 71 12.71 35.67 9.86
N PRO A 72 13.49 36.41 10.67
CA PRO A 72 14.20 35.86 11.81
C PRO A 72 13.27 35.73 13.03
N GLU A 73 12.25 34.89 12.89
CA GLU A 73 11.18 34.70 13.86
C GLU A 73 11.13 33.25 14.33
N SER A 74 10.56 33.02 15.51
CA SER A 74 10.07 31.72 15.94
C SER A 74 8.54 31.83 16.01
N ILE A 75 7.85 31.07 15.16
CA ILE A 75 6.43 31.30 14.86
C ILE A 75 5.60 30.24 15.56
N GLY A 76 4.75 30.65 16.51
CA GLY A 76 3.77 29.77 17.14
C GLY A 76 2.45 29.79 16.39
N VAL A 77 1.94 28.61 16.01
CA VAL A 77 0.65 28.43 15.30
C VAL A 77 -0.30 27.66 16.21
N ASP A 78 -1.36 28.32 16.67
CA ASP A 78 -2.32 27.83 17.66
C ASP A 78 -3.73 27.57 17.08
N LYS A 79 -3.90 27.72 15.76
CA LYS A 79 -5.15 27.52 15.03
C LYS A 79 -4.88 26.96 13.63
N GLY A 80 -5.90 26.39 12.99
CA GLY A 80 -5.79 25.83 11.65
C GLY A 80 -5.54 26.92 10.63
N LEU A 81 -4.45 26.83 9.88
CA LEU A 81 -4.03 27.86 8.93
C LEU A 81 -3.36 27.23 7.70
N ILE A 82 -3.46 27.92 6.58
CA ILE A 82 -2.57 27.71 5.43
C ILE A 82 -1.53 28.81 5.45
N ILE A 83 -0.25 28.46 5.52
CA ILE A 83 0.85 29.41 5.54
C ILE A 83 1.67 29.16 4.27
N ASN A 84 1.63 30.13 3.37
CA ASN A 84 2.25 30.08 2.05
C ASN A 84 3.48 31.00 2.01
N GLY A 85 4.62 30.42 1.68
CA GLY A 85 5.82 31.16 1.30
C GLY A 85 5.69 31.71 -0.12
N ALA A 86 6.70 32.45 -0.54
CA ALA A 86 6.76 33.05 -1.86
C ALA A 86 6.70 32.03 -3.02
N ASN A 87 7.09 30.78 -2.77
CA ASN A 87 7.10 29.70 -3.76
C ASN A 87 6.02 28.64 -3.50
N ALA A 88 4.95 28.98 -2.77
CA ALA A 88 3.85 28.05 -2.53
C ALA A 88 3.31 27.48 -3.85
N GLY A 89 3.07 26.17 -3.88
CA GLY A 89 2.66 25.44 -5.08
C GLY A 89 3.78 25.17 -6.10
N THR A 90 5.01 25.63 -5.88
CA THR A 90 6.17 25.38 -6.77
C THR A 90 7.10 24.34 -6.16
N ASN A 91 7.16 23.15 -6.77
CA ASN A 91 7.98 22.04 -6.29
C ASN A 91 9.49 22.37 -6.40
N PRO A 92 10.27 22.32 -5.29
CA PRO A 92 11.72 22.57 -5.32
C PRO A 92 12.53 21.52 -6.08
N ASN A 93 12.01 20.30 -6.23
CA ASN A 93 12.72 19.16 -6.83
C ASN A 93 12.65 19.16 -8.36
N THR A 94 11.71 19.90 -8.95
CA THR A 94 11.47 19.90 -10.41
C THR A 94 11.22 21.29 -11.01
N GLY A 95 10.79 22.26 -10.18
CA GLY A 95 10.43 23.60 -10.60
C GLY A 95 11.56 24.61 -10.48
N ILE A 96 11.42 25.73 -11.18
CA ILE A 96 12.30 26.90 -11.00
C ILE A 96 11.65 27.80 -9.96
N ARG A 97 12.32 28.00 -8.83
CA ARG A 97 11.83 28.87 -7.74
C ARG A 97 12.30 30.31 -7.93
N GLY A 98 11.44 31.23 -7.50
CA GLY A 98 11.73 32.67 -7.45
C GLY A 98 12.45 33.06 -6.16
N ALA A 99 12.37 34.35 -5.81
CA ALA A 99 12.89 34.83 -4.53
C ALA A 99 12.16 34.16 -3.35
N GLU A 100 12.92 33.75 -2.34
CA GLU A 100 12.43 32.90 -1.25
C GLU A 100 11.87 33.68 -0.06
N SER A 101 10.85 33.11 0.60
CA SER A 101 10.51 33.45 1.99
C SER A 101 11.34 32.56 2.91
N ILE A 102 12.35 33.15 3.56
CA ILE A 102 13.35 32.46 4.35
C ILE A 102 13.02 32.60 5.83
N ILE A 103 12.78 31.48 6.52
CA ILE A 103 12.65 31.43 7.98
C ILE A 103 14.01 31.07 8.58
N SER A 104 14.54 31.94 9.44
CA SER A 104 15.85 31.77 10.09
C SER A 104 15.72 31.97 11.60
N GLY A 105 15.46 30.91 12.37
CA GLY A 105 15.05 31.01 13.78
C GLY A 105 16.17 31.56 14.70
N PRO A 106 15.92 32.52 15.61
CA PRO A 106 16.93 33.12 16.49
C PRO A 106 17.29 32.26 17.73
N GLY A 107 16.98 30.96 17.73
CA GLY A 107 17.30 30.04 18.84
C GLY A 107 16.14 29.18 19.37
N GLY A 108 14.97 29.23 18.72
CA GLY A 108 13.81 28.34 18.93
C GLY A 108 13.38 27.69 17.63
N PRO A 109 12.25 26.95 17.60
CA PRO A 109 11.82 26.34 16.36
C PRO A 109 11.46 27.40 15.31
N GLY A 110 11.67 27.10 14.03
CA GLY A 110 11.21 27.99 12.95
C GLY A 110 9.69 28.18 13.02
N ILE A 111 8.95 27.07 12.99
CA ILE A 111 7.50 27.03 13.24
C ILE A 111 7.18 25.98 14.30
N ARG A 112 6.38 26.37 15.31
CA ARG A 112 5.78 25.48 16.29
C ARG A 112 4.29 25.33 16.05
N ILE A 113 3.84 24.10 15.82
CA ILE A 113 2.42 23.76 15.68
C ILE A 113 1.89 23.34 17.06
N GLY A 114 0.94 24.11 17.56
CA GLY A 114 0.32 23.96 18.89
C GLY A 114 -1.18 23.75 18.84
N THR A 115 -1.69 23.18 17.74
CA THR A 115 -3.13 22.98 17.50
C THR A 115 -3.40 21.64 16.83
N THR A 116 -4.57 21.07 17.12
CA THR A 116 -5.08 19.86 16.46
C THR A 116 -5.80 20.18 15.16
N GLU A 117 -6.11 21.45 14.88
CA GLU A 117 -6.65 21.86 13.60
C GLU A 117 -5.58 21.71 12.48
N PRO A 118 -5.98 21.46 11.22
CA PRO A 118 -5.03 21.29 10.12
C PRO A 118 -4.16 22.54 9.89
N VAL A 119 -2.85 22.35 9.79
CA VAL A 119 -1.89 23.43 9.48
C VAL A 119 -1.09 23.04 8.24
N THR A 120 -1.13 23.87 7.20
CA THR A 120 -0.34 23.69 5.97
C THR A 120 0.80 24.68 5.91
N ILE A 121 2.00 24.22 5.56
CA ILE A 121 3.21 25.01 5.36
C ILE A 121 3.74 24.69 3.96
N ASP A 122 3.64 25.65 3.04
CA ASP A 122 3.94 25.45 1.62
C ASP A 122 4.95 26.49 1.10
N GLY A 123 6.02 26.05 0.43
CA GLY A 123 6.83 26.93 -0.42
C GLY A 123 7.79 27.88 0.29
N PHE A 124 8.25 27.53 1.49
CA PHE A 124 9.29 28.27 2.23
C PHE A 124 10.68 27.73 1.95
N THR A 125 11.69 28.52 2.34
CA THR A 125 13.03 28.03 2.65
C THR A 125 13.26 28.20 4.16
N PHE A 126 13.77 27.15 4.80
CA PHE A 126 14.21 27.20 6.19
C PHE A 126 15.73 27.10 6.21
N SER A 127 16.39 28.11 6.77
CA SER A 127 17.84 28.15 6.83
C SER A 127 18.34 28.78 8.12
N GLY A 128 19.20 28.05 8.83
CA GLY A 128 19.85 28.52 10.05
C GLY A 128 18.96 28.49 11.30
N GLY A 129 19.60 28.33 12.45
CA GLY A 129 18.97 28.28 13.78
C GLY A 129 19.71 27.31 14.69
N THR A 130 19.34 27.26 15.97
CA THR A 130 19.87 26.27 16.94
C THR A 130 18.79 25.37 17.53
N GLY A 131 17.57 25.45 16.99
CA GLY A 131 16.39 24.68 17.41
C GLY A 131 15.71 24.01 16.22
N PRO A 132 14.63 23.22 16.42
CA PRO A 132 13.93 22.49 15.36
C PRO A 132 13.51 23.36 14.16
N MET A 133 13.56 22.88 12.92
CA MET A 133 12.98 23.64 11.79
C MET A 133 11.47 23.81 11.97
N ILE A 134 10.79 22.69 12.24
CA ILE A 134 9.37 22.64 12.57
C ILE A 134 9.18 21.64 13.71
N ASP A 135 8.40 22.03 14.73
CA ASP A 135 8.06 21.15 15.84
C ASP A 135 6.57 21.12 16.21
N SER A 136 6.22 20.07 16.95
CA SER A 136 4.89 19.79 17.49
C SER A 136 5.03 18.92 18.74
N TYR A 137 5.06 19.53 19.93
CA TYR A 137 5.33 18.82 21.18
C TYR A 137 4.13 18.09 21.80
N THR A 138 2.92 18.45 21.44
CA THR A 138 1.69 17.78 21.90
C THR A 138 1.13 16.87 20.80
N SER A 139 0.38 15.85 21.21
CA SER A 139 -0.17 14.83 20.31
C SER A 139 -1.43 15.28 19.58
N GLY A 140 -1.77 14.57 18.50
CA GLY A 140 -3.01 14.73 17.75
C GLY A 140 -3.03 15.87 16.72
N HIS A 141 -1.87 16.49 16.45
CA HIS A 141 -1.76 17.54 15.44
C HIS A 141 -1.83 16.99 14.00
N ASN A 142 -2.18 17.85 13.05
CA ASN A 142 -2.38 17.49 11.63
C ASN A 142 -1.55 18.36 10.67
N PRO A 143 -0.20 18.31 10.73
CA PRO A 143 0.66 19.09 9.86
C PRO A 143 0.67 18.58 8.41
N THR A 144 0.66 19.51 7.47
CA THR A 144 0.93 19.31 6.04
C THR A 144 2.10 20.19 5.64
N ILE A 145 3.25 19.59 5.35
CA ILE A 145 4.50 20.28 5.07
C ILE A 145 4.92 19.93 3.66
N ILE A 146 4.79 20.88 2.73
CA ILE A 146 4.91 20.60 1.31
C ILE A 146 5.79 21.60 0.57
N LYS A 147 6.56 21.13 -0.40
CA LYS A 147 7.30 21.99 -1.34
C LYS A 147 8.23 22.99 -0.64
N ASN A 148 8.79 22.64 0.51
CA ASN A 148 9.72 23.49 1.25
C ASN A 148 11.18 23.09 0.96
N ILE A 149 12.10 24.05 1.13
CA ILE A 149 13.53 23.79 1.17
C ILE A 149 14.00 23.87 2.61
N PHE A 150 14.81 22.91 3.04
CA PHE A 150 15.40 22.85 4.37
C PHE A 150 16.91 22.70 4.21
N THR A 151 17.68 23.69 4.70
CA THR A 151 19.13 23.69 4.51
C THR A 151 19.92 24.34 5.66
N GLY A 152 21.15 23.88 5.89
CA GLY A 152 22.07 24.40 6.89
C GLY A 152 21.94 23.75 8.29
N GLN A 153 22.73 24.25 9.25
CA GLN A 153 22.71 23.80 10.65
C GLN A 153 21.35 24.06 11.30
N VAL A 154 20.56 23.01 11.53
CA VAL A 154 19.31 23.09 12.27
C VAL A 154 19.06 21.75 12.96
N ASN A 155 18.58 21.78 14.21
CA ASN A 155 17.97 20.58 14.80
C ASN A 155 16.80 20.24 13.86
N GLY A 156 16.64 19.01 13.37
CA GLY A 156 15.70 18.71 12.29
C GLY A 156 14.22 18.96 12.64
N PHE A 157 13.39 17.92 12.59
CA PHE A 157 11.96 18.06 12.83
C PHE A 157 11.54 17.17 13.99
N PHE A 158 10.62 17.66 14.82
CA PHE A 158 10.09 16.88 15.93
C PHE A 158 8.57 16.91 15.96
N PHE A 159 7.95 15.76 15.74
CA PHE A 159 6.50 15.60 15.83
C PHE A 159 6.16 14.52 16.86
N ASN A 160 5.53 14.91 17.95
CA ASN A 160 5.01 14.00 18.96
C ASN A 160 3.62 13.52 18.54
N GLU A 161 3.48 12.25 18.18
CA GLU A 161 2.19 11.58 17.91
C GLU A 161 1.18 12.41 17.07
N PRO A 162 1.54 12.94 15.88
CA PRO A 162 0.55 13.58 15.01
C PRO A 162 -0.51 12.56 14.59
N ALA A 163 -1.78 13.00 14.47
CA ALA A 163 -2.86 12.11 14.03
C ALA A 163 -2.72 11.80 12.54
N LEU A 164 -2.56 12.85 11.73
CA LEU A 164 -2.22 12.79 10.31
C LEU A 164 -0.93 13.57 10.07
N PHE A 165 -0.02 13.02 9.29
CA PHE A 165 1.25 13.67 8.96
C PHE A 165 1.49 13.62 7.46
N THR A 166 1.56 14.79 6.81
CA THR A 166 1.87 14.89 5.38
C THR A 166 3.19 15.64 5.20
N PHE A 167 4.14 15.02 4.51
CA PHE A 167 5.47 15.56 4.24
C PHE A 167 5.85 15.23 2.80
N GLU A 168 5.58 16.16 1.87
CA GLU A 168 5.64 15.85 0.43
C GLU A 168 6.36 16.92 -0.38
N ASP A 169 7.03 16.52 -1.47
CA ASP A 169 7.73 17.43 -2.39
C ASP A 169 8.80 18.33 -1.73
N ASN A 170 9.32 17.99 -0.55
CA ASN A 170 10.31 18.84 0.12
C ASN A 170 11.73 18.53 -0.38
N TYR A 171 12.63 19.50 -0.26
CA TYR A 171 14.06 19.34 -0.51
C TYR A 171 14.85 19.60 0.77
N LEU A 172 15.53 18.59 1.29
CA LEU A 172 16.33 18.64 2.51
C LEU A 172 17.79 18.40 2.15
N HIS A 173 18.65 19.39 2.39
CA HIS A 173 20.05 19.25 2.03
C HIS A 173 21.02 20.03 2.91
N ASP A 174 22.25 19.52 3.00
CA ASP A 174 23.31 20.14 3.81
C ASP A 174 22.90 20.37 5.26
N LEU A 175 22.11 19.42 5.81
CA LEU A 175 21.73 19.42 7.21
C LEU A 175 22.89 18.85 8.02
N THR A 176 23.27 19.55 9.08
CA THR A 176 24.30 19.08 10.01
C THR A 176 23.71 18.78 11.36
N ASP A 177 24.13 17.68 11.97
CA ASP A 177 23.73 17.22 13.28
C ASP A 177 24.05 18.23 14.39
N CYS A 178 23.08 18.39 15.29
CA CYS A 178 23.16 19.20 16.49
C CYS A 178 23.76 18.45 17.71
N GLY A 179 24.16 17.19 17.54
CA GLY A 179 24.56 16.28 18.62
C GLY A 179 23.46 15.27 18.97
N GLY A 180 22.95 14.55 17.98
CA GLY A 180 21.92 13.51 18.11
C GLY A 180 20.54 13.88 17.55
N CYS A 181 20.45 14.91 16.70
CA CYS A 181 19.23 15.26 15.98
C CYS A 181 19.02 14.34 14.78
N GLU A 182 17.79 13.90 14.54
CA GLU A 182 17.37 13.30 13.27
C GLU A 182 16.85 14.37 12.29
N GLY A 183 16.94 14.08 10.99
CA GLY A 183 16.33 14.87 9.92
C GLY A 183 14.84 15.06 10.20
N VAL A 184 14.01 14.03 10.03
CA VAL A 184 12.61 14.05 10.48
C VAL A 184 12.41 13.03 11.59
N PHE A 185 12.00 13.48 12.78
CA PHE A 185 11.64 12.59 13.88
C PHE A 185 10.13 12.65 14.16
N ILE A 186 9.45 11.52 13.95
CA ILE A 186 8.10 11.27 14.46
C ILE A 186 8.20 10.36 15.67
N ALA A 187 8.02 10.97 16.84
CA ALA A 187 7.96 10.28 18.12
C ALA A 187 6.51 9.80 18.35
N GLY A 188 6.13 8.68 17.76
CA GLY A 188 4.74 8.19 17.85
C GLY A 188 4.38 7.39 19.10
N ASN A 189 5.28 7.20 20.07
CA ASN A 189 4.93 6.53 21.35
C ASN A 189 6.07 6.60 22.39
N TRP A 190 5.94 7.46 23.40
CA TRP A 190 6.54 7.17 24.72
C TRP A 190 5.50 6.58 25.69
N ASN A 191 4.19 6.75 25.42
CA ASN A 191 3.09 6.49 26.38
C ASN A 191 1.91 5.61 25.90
N GLY A 192 1.89 5.16 24.65
CA GLY A 192 1.09 4.05 24.13
C GLY A 192 -0.39 4.34 23.94
N SER A 193 -0.83 4.65 22.71
CA SER A 193 -2.12 4.14 22.15
C SER A 193 -2.49 4.67 20.74
N THR A 194 -1.87 5.70 20.16
CA THR A 194 -2.32 6.26 18.86
C THR A 194 -1.23 6.21 17.80
N GLY A 195 -1.40 5.38 16.77
CA GLY A 195 -0.50 5.37 15.63
C GLY A 195 -0.71 6.60 14.73
N THR A 196 0.38 7.16 14.20
CA THR A 196 0.34 8.25 13.21
C THR A 196 0.06 7.68 11.82
N VAL A 197 -0.88 8.26 11.07
CA VAL A 197 -1.00 7.99 9.62
C VAL A 197 -0.13 8.98 8.86
N ALA A 198 0.94 8.48 8.24
CA ALA A 198 1.95 9.30 7.56
C ALA A 198 1.88 9.13 6.03
N SER A 199 1.96 10.26 5.31
CA SER A 199 2.24 10.33 3.88
C SER A 199 3.56 11.07 3.69
N ILE A 200 4.62 10.34 3.33
CA ILE A 200 5.97 10.89 3.11
C ILE A 200 6.34 10.61 1.66
N LYS A 201 6.20 11.61 0.76
CA LYS A 201 6.29 11.36 -0.69
C LYS A 201 7.12 12.36 -1.46
N ASP A 202 7.82 11.88 -2.48
CA ASP A 202 8.48 12.72 -3.49
C ASP A 202 9.43 13.77 -2.91
N ASN A 203 9.97 13.52 -1.72
CA ASN A 203 10.96 14.38 -1.09
C ASN A 203 12.36 13.97 -1.55
N VAL A 204 13.28 14.92 -1.52
CA VAL A 204 14.70 14.70 -1.81
C VAL A 204 15.51 15.02 -0.56
N TRP A 205 16.29 14.05 -0.07
CA TRP A 205 17.31 14.22 0.95
C TRP A 205 18.70 14.10 0.32
N SER A 206 19.55 15.11 0.48
CA SER A 206 20.91 15.07 -0.06
C SER A 206 21.95 15.67 0.88
N ASN A 207 23.07 14.97 1.07
CA ASN A 207 24.22 15.47 1.85
C ASN A 207 23.90 15.67 3.35
N LEU A 208 23.38 14.63 3.99
CA LEU A 208 23.15 14.54 5.44
C LEU A 208 24.27 13.69 6.05
N LEU A 209 25.47 14.25 6.21
CA LEU A 209 26.70 13.46 6.47
C LEU A 209 26.93 13.06 7.94
N ASP A 210 26.14 13.59 8.86
CA ASP A 210 26.28 13.36 10.30
C ASP A 210 24.93 13.12 11.00
N THR A 211 23.82 13.01 10.25
CA THR A 211 22.47 12.81 10.78
C THR A 211 21.67 11.82 9.92
N PRO A 212 20.79 10.97 10.51
CA PRO A 212 19.85 10.16 9.74
C PRO A 212 18.75 11.02 9.09
N ALA A 213 18.16 10.53 8.00
CA ALA A 213 17.10 11.28 7.31
C ALA A 213 15.75 11.20 8.03
N THR A 214 15.29 10.02 8.44
CA THR A 214 14.00 9.87 9.14
C THR A 214 14.03 8.82 10.25
N ASN A 215 13.37 9.14 11.37
CA ASN A 215 13.08 8.24 12.48
C ASN A 215 11.56 8.24 12.71
N LEU A 216 10.91 7.12 12.39
CA LEU A 216 9.46 7.00 12.31
C LEU A 216 9.00 5.91 13.26
N SER A 217 8.40 6.34 14.37
CA SER A 217 7.92 5.43 15.42
C SER A 217 6.39 5.36 15.43
N ASN A 218 5.81 4.16 15.49
CA ASN A 218 4.37 3.88 15.57
C ASN A 218 3.56 4.56 14.45
N ILE A 219 4.05 4.40 13.22
CA ILE A 219 3.41 4.95 12.04
C ILE A 219 2.68 3.88 11.22
N SER A 220 1.73 4.32 10.42
CA SER A 220 1.09 3.60 9.31
C SER A 220 1.07 4.50 8.07
N GLY A 221 0.72 3.98 6.90
CA GLY A 221 0.58 4.79 5.68
C GLY A 221 1.69 4.54 4.67
N THR A 222 2.18 5.59 4.01
CA THR A 222 2.99 5.45 2.79
C THR A 222 4.27 6.28 2.83
N ILE A 223 5.37 5.66 2.41
CA ILE A 223 6.66 6.31 2.15
C ILE A 223 7.01 6.00 0.69
N SER A 224 6.81 6.93 -0.23
CA SER A 224 6.92 6.62 -1.66
C SER A 224 7.57 7.68 -2.55
N GLY A 225 8.29 7.26 -3.60
CA GLY A 225 8.86 8.18 -4.59
C GLY A 225 9.99 9.06 -4.06
N ASN A 226 10.48 8.82 -2.85
CA ASN A 226 11.50 9.65 -2.23
C ASN A 226 12.90 9.32 -2.77
N SER A 227 13.78 10.32 -2.78
CA SER A 227 15.20 10.16 -3.12
C SER A 227 16.08 10.51 -1.92
N PHE A 228 16.94 9.59 -1.52
CA PHE A 228 17.93 9.77 -0.47
C PHE A 228 19.33 9.61 -1.06
N SER A 229 20.21 10.58 -0.81
CA SER A 229 21.59 10.55 -1.29
C SER A 229 22.55 11.07 -0.23
N TYR A 230 23.66 10.37 -0.01
CA TYR A 230 24.68 10.78 0.97
C TYR A 230 24.11 11.00 2.38
N VAL A 231 23.51 9.97 2.95
CA VAL A 231 22.86 10.02 4.28
C VAL A 231 23.65 9.16 5.27
N ALA A 232 24.02 9.70 6.42
CA ALA A 232 24.65 8.94 7.49
C ALA A 232 23.61 8.15 8.32
N TYR A 233 24.05 7.06 8.95
CA TYR A 233 23.25 6.21 9.83
C TYR A 233 22.12 5.42 9.16
N TYR A 234 21.10 6.07 8.63
CA TYR A 234 19.99 5.42 7.93
C TYR A 234 19.10 6.45 7.23
N CYS A 235 18.46 6.05 6.13
CA CYS A 235 17.49 6.92 5.47
C CYS A 235 16.12 6.82 6.14
N VAL A 236 15.60 5.61 6.30
CA VAL A 236 14.30 5.35 6.91
C VAL A 236 14.45 4.39 8.08
N PHE A 237 14.18 4.87 9.29
CA PHE A 237 14.05 4.01 10.47
C PHE A 237 12.58 3.81 10.82
N LEU A 238 12.15 2.55 10.81
CA LEU A 238 10.79 2.13 11.18
C LEU A 238 10.82 1.43 12.52
N ALA A 239 10.20 2.07 13.52
CA ALA A 239 10.03 1.51 14.85
C ALA A 239 8.55 1.27 15.14
N ASN A 240 8.16 0.02 15.43
CA ASN A 240 6.75 -0.33 15.73
C ASN A 240 5.73 0.16 14.67
N ALA A 241 6.12 0.21 13.40
CA ALA A 241 5.24 0.57 12.30
C ALA A 241 4.19 -0.52 12.00
N THR A 242 2.95 -0.13 11.71
CA THR A 242 1.86 -1.06 11.39
C THR A 242 1.29 -0.71 10.02
N ASN A 243 1.37 -1.65 9.07
CA ASN A 243 0.86 -1.49 7.71
C ASN A 243 1.42 -0.23 7.02
N VAL A 244 2.75 -0.17 6.93
CA VAL A 244 3.46 0.87 6.14
C VAL A 244 3.89 0.30 4.80
N ASP A 245 3.51 1.00 3.74
CA ASP A 245 3.99 0.74 2.38
C ASP A 245 5.19 1.64 2.09
N VAL A 246 6.35 1.05 1.83
CA VAL A 246 7.57 1.75 1.41
C VAL A 246 7.81 1.41 -0.05
N THR A 247 7.46 2.30 -0.98
CA THR A 247 7.44 1.99 -2.41
C THR A 247 8.20 2.97 -3.29
N ASP A 248 8.86 2.48 -4.34
CA ASP A 248 9.44 3.33 -5.39
C ASP A 248 10.43 4.41 -4.89
N ASN A 249 11.09 4.17 -3.74
CA ASN A 249 12.09 5.09 -3.21
C ASN A 249 13.49 4.72 -3.75
N THR A 250 14.36 5.72 -3.88
CA THR A 250 15.77 5.54 -4.21
C THR A 250 16.63 5.86 -2.99
N PHE A 251 17.46 4.91 -2.59
CA PHE A 251 18.43 5.03 -1.50
C PHE A 251 19.83 4.89 -2.08
N ASP A 252 20.57 5.99 -2.18
CA ASP A 252 21.94 6.00 -2.70
C ASP A 252 22.95 6.49 -1.65
N GLN A 253 24.06 5.76 -1.51
CA GLN A 253 25.19 6.19 -0.66
C GLN A 253 24.79 6.47 0.80
N THR A 254 24.06 5.54 1.43
CA THR A 254 23.87 5.56 2.88
C THR A 254 25.15 5.09 3.60
N ILE A 255 25.69 5.92 4.50
CA ILE A 255 27.00 5.76 5.11
C ILE A 255 26.87 5.22 6.54
N ASN A 256 27.70 4.23 6.89
CA ASN A 256 27.82 3.76 8.27
C ASN A 256 28.97 4.50 9.00
N PRO A 257 28.68 5.36 9.99
CA PRO A 257 29.70 6.05 10.77
C PRO A 257 30.37 5.18 11.85
N ASP A 258 29.76 4.06 12.24
CA ASP A 258 30.31 3.10 13.21
C ASP A 258 29.98 1.67 12.77
N ILE A 259 30.97 1.03 12.16
CA ILE A 259 30.85 -0.33 11.63
C ILE A 259 30.55 -1.39 12.71
N THR A 260 30.71 -1.08 14.01
CA THR A 260 30.32 -1.99 15.10
C THR A 260 28.81 -2.11 15.23
N VAL A 261 28.06 -1.06 14.82
CA VAL A 261 26.61 -1.10 14.67
C VAL A 261 26.29 -1.46 13.23
N ARG A 262 26.23 -2.76 12.97
CA ARG A 262 26.28 -3.30 11.61
C ARG A 262 25.06 -3.01 10.72
N THR A 263 23.97 -2.51 11.31
CA THR A 263 22.75 -2.04 10.60
C THR A 263 22.68 -0.52 10.44
N TRP A 264 23.68 0.23 10.91
CA TRP A 264 23.87 1.61 10.46
C TRP A 264 24.39 1.60 9.02
N GLY A 265 24.21 2.72 8.33
CA GLY A 265 24.34 2.87 6.88
C GLY A 265 23.26 2.13 6.08
N ALA A 266 22.09 1.87 6.67
CA ALA A 266 20.99 1.17 6.01
C ALA A 266 20.04 2.13 5.28
N GLY A 267 19.64 1.82 4.05
CA GLY A 267 18.54 2.54 3.38
C GLY A 267 17.25 2.47 4.21
N ILE A 268 16.81 1.26 4.56
CA ILE A 268 15.72 1.04 5.52
C ILE A 268 16.23 0.25 6.71
N ARG A 269 15.89 0.69 7.93
CA ARG A 269 16.29 0.07 9.19
C ARG A 269 15.09 -0.19 10.09
N PHE A 270 15.01 -1.38 10.67
CA PHE A 270 13.90 -1.80 11.53
C PHE A 270 14.26 -1.91 13.01
N PHE A 271 13.28 -1.62 13.88
CA PHE A 271 13.31 -1.91 15.31
C PHE A 271 11.91 -2.19 15.89
N THR A 272 11.69 -3.37 16.46
CA THR A 272 10.36 -3.78 16.95
C THR A 272 10.43 -4.57 18.26
N PRO A 273 10.15 -3.95 19.42
CA PRO A 273 9.97 -4.67 20.67
C PRO A 273 8.55 -5.22 20.92
N SER A 274 7.54 -4.93 20.08
CA SER A 274 6.12 -5.26 20.34
C SER A 274 5.38 -5.94 19.18
N ALA A 275 4.30 -6.66 19.51
CA ALA A 275 3.38 -7.29 18.55
C ALA A 275 2.66 -6.25 17.67
N GLY A 276 2.38 -6.60 16.40
CA GLY A 276 1.56 -5.79 15.48
C GLY A 276 2.33 -4.98 14.43
N PHE A 277 3.61 -5.28 14.20
CA PHE A 277 4.38 -4.63 13.13
C PHE A 277 3.99 -5.20 11.76
N GLY A 278 3.98 -4.33 10.74
CA GLY A 278 3.82 -4.74 9.35
C GLY A 278 4.38 -3.69 8.40
N ALA A 279 5.24 -4.12 7.49
CA ALA A 279 5.86 -3.24 6.50
C ALA A 279 6.06 -3.97 5.18
N ARG A 280 5.63 -3.31 4.10
CA ARG A 280 5.71 -3.81 2.73
C ARG A 280 6.70 -2.95 1.98
N ILE A 281 7.82 -3.53 1.59
CA ILE A 281 8.91 -2.80 0.95
C ILE A 281 8.96 -3.26 -0.51
N THR A 282 8.46 -2.45 -1.43
CA THR A 282 8.30 -2.86 -2.83
C THR A 282 8.82 -1.86 -3.86
N GLY A 283 9.41 -2.32 -4.96
CA GLY A 283 9.83 -1.44 -6.05
C GLY A 283 10.95 -0.43 -5.71
N ASN A 284 11.60 -0.54 -4.55
CA ASN A 284 12.64 0.41 -4.15
C ASN A 284 13.99 0.09 -4.79
N THR A 285 14.83 1.11 -4.98
CA THR A 285 16.22 0.95 -5.43
C THR A 285 17.19 1.30 -4.31
N PHE A 286 18.08 0.38 -3.97
CA PHE A 286 19.14 0.52 -2.96
C PHE A 286 20.50 0.43 -3.64
N SER A 287 21.13 1.57 -3.91
CA SER A 287 22.45 1.66 -4.56
C SER A 287 23.55 2.17 -3.63
N ASN A 288 24.75 1.58 -3.72
CA ASN A 288 25.96 2.10 -3.07
C ASN A 288 25.84 2.34 -1.54
N ASN A 289 24.86 1.76 -0.87
CA ASN A 289 24.68 1.90 0.57
C ASN A 289 25.63 0.96 1.31
N TYR A 290 25.86 1.20 2.60
CA TYR A 290 26.49 0.17 3.42
C TYR A 290 25.60 -1.06 3.53
N VAL A 291 24.33 -0.87 3.92
CA VAL A 291 23.28 -1.89 3.92
C VAL A 291 22.07 -1.38 3.12
N GLY A 292 21.39 -2.23 2.35
CA GLY A 292 20.11 -1.85 1.73
C GLY A 292 19.00 -1.83 2.78
N ILE A 293 18.62 -3.01 3.27
CA ILE A 293 17.60 -3.20 4.31
C ILE A 293 18.23 -3.88 5.53
N GLY A 294 18.03 -3.34 6.73
CA GLY A 294 18.62 -3.85 7.98
C GLY A 294 17.60 -4.06 9.10
N VAL A 295 17.48 -5.27 9.63
CA VAL A 295 16.76 -5.57 10.89
C VAL A 295 17.78 -5.59 12.03
N ARG A 296 17.62 -4.72 13.03
CA ARG A 296 18.63 -4.46 14.07
C ARG A 296 18.68 -5.53 15.18
N MET A 297 19.89 -5.95 15.57
CA MET A 297 20.17 -6.47 16.92
C MET A 297 20.39 -5.36 17.95
N GLY A 298 19.87 -5.55 19.17
CA GLY A 298 20.00 -4.58 20.25
C GLY A 298 19.51 -5.13 21.59
N SER A 299 19.60 -4.32 22.64
CA SER A 299 18.83 -4.53 23.87
C SER A 299 17.77 -3.42 23.95
N PRO A 300 16.48 -3.73 23.72
CA PRO A 300 15.94 -5.02 23.27
C PRO A 300 16.28 -5.32 21.80
N THR A 301 16.29 -6.60 21.43
CA THR A 301 16.54 -7.05 20.05
C THR A 301 15.27 -6.81 19.24
N ALA A 302 15.37 -6.41 17.97
CA ALA A 302 14.20 -6.35 17.12
C ALA A 302 13.66 -7.77 16.90
N ASP A 303 12.39 -7.98 17.19
CA ASP A 303 11.70 -9.24 16.98
C ASP A 303 10.57 -9.01 15.98
N ILE A 304 10.67 -9.67 14.82
CA ILE A 304 9.64 -9.63 13.77
C ILE A 304 8.87 -10.95 13.66
N SER A 305 8.92 -11.80 14.70
CA SER A 305 8.26 -13.10 14.70
C SER A 305 6.73 -12.97 14.56
N GLY A 306 6.17 -13.63 13.54
CA GLY A 306 4.73 -13.61 13.27
C GLY A 306 4.21 -12.28 12.72
N MET A 307 5.09 -11.41 12.22
CA MET A 307 4.75 -10.09 11.68
C MET A 307 4.72 -10.12 10.15
N ASP A 308 3.87 -9.29 9.54
CA ASP A 308 3.73 -9.17 8.08
C ASP A 308 4.80 -8.20 7.54
N VAL A 309 6.05 -8.69 7.49
CA VAL A 309 7.19 -7.93 6.97
C VAL A 309 7.76 -8.61 5.75
N TYR A 310 7.66 -7.93 4.61
CA TYR A 310 8.25 -8.43 3.39
C TYR A 310 8.86 -7.35 2.53
N ALA A 311 9.94 -7.71 1.85
CA ALA A 311 10.59 -6.90 0.85
C ALA A 311 10.56 -7.65 -0.48
N HIS A 312 9.74 -7.19 -1.44
CA HIS A 312 9.60 -7.81 -2.76
C HIS A 312 9.89 -6.80 -3.87
N GLU A 313 10.31 -7.25 -5.04
CA GLU A 313 10.48 -6.41 -6.24
C GLU A 313 11.44 -5.22 -6.05
N ASN A 314 12.34 -5.29 -5.07
CA ASN A 314 13.34 -4.25 -4.85
C ASN A 314 14.61 -4.53 -5.66
N ASN A 315 15.33 -3.47 -5.97
CA ASN A 315 16.58 -3.49 -6.70
C ASN A 315 17.75 -3.16 -5.76
N PHE A 316 18.69 -4.10 -5.56
CA PHE A 316 19.90 -3.89 -4.77
C PHE A 316 21.15 -3.82 -5.66
N VAL A 317 21.86 -2.68 -5.66
CA VAL A 317 23.02 -2.42 -6.51
C VAL A 317 24.23 -1.99 -5.69
N ALA A 318 25.38 -2.64 -5.86
CA ALA A 318 26.67 -2.21 -5.32
C ALA A 318 26.69 -1.80 -3.82
N ASN A 319 25.82 -2.36 -2.98
CA ASN A 319 25.86 -2.11 -1.54
C ASN A 319 27.14 -2.74 -0.95
N THR A 320 27.83 -2.04 -0.06
CA THR A 320 29.21 -2.40 0.32
C THR A 320 29.30 -3.49 1.37
N ALA A 321 28.31 -3.63 2.26
CA ALA A 321 28.27 -4.71 3.26
C ALA A 321 27.22 -5.77 2.93
N ALA A 322 25.97 -5.37 2.68
CA ALA A 322 24.90 -6.30 2.27
C ALA A 322 23.74 -5.58 1.58
N GLY A 323 23.03 -6.22 0.65
CA GLY A 323 21.70 -5.73 0.26
C GLY A 323 20.68 -5.89 1.38
N LEU A 324 20.68 -7.02 2.08
CA LEU A 324 19.83 -7.27 3.24
C LEU A 324 20.65 -7.79 4.41
N ARG A 325 20.35 -7.29 5.62
CA ARG A 325 20.96 -7.74 6.87
C ARG A 325 19.90 -8.00 7.93
N HIS A 326 19.71 -9.25 8.34
CA HIS A 326 18.78 -9.62 9.41
C HIS A 326 19.53 -10.03 10.67
N ASP A 327 19.75 -9.09 11.58
CA ASP A 327 20.37 -9.32 12.87
C ASP A 327 19.34 -9.63 13.99
N GLY A 328 18.03 -9.57 13.70
CA GLY A 328 16.94 -9.72 14.67
C GLY A 328 16.41 -11.15 14.85
N LEU A 329 15.21 -11.27 15.43
CA LEU A 329 14.46 -12.52 15.56
C LEU A 329 13.30 -12.59 14.56
N GLY A 330 12.81 -13.79 14.26
CA GLY A 330 11.69 -14.01 13.34
C GLY A 330 12.11 -14.24 11.89
N THR A 331 11.12 -14.46 11.02
CA THR A 331 11.34 -14.71 9.59
C THR A 331 11.10 -13.44 8.79
N PHE A 332 12.07 -13.03 7.97
CA PHE A 332 11.90 -11.91 7.04
C PHE A 332 11.64 -12.47 5.63
N ASN A 333 10.52 -12.10 5.01
CA ASN A 333 10.19 -12.53 3.65
C ASN A 333 10.82 -11.57 2.63
N ALA A 334 11.93 -11.95 2.03
CA ALA A 334 12.66 -11.17 1.03
C ALA A 334 12.64 -11.83 -0.36
N THR A 335 11.53 -12.48 -0.70
CA THR A 335 11.36 -13.09 -2.03
C THR A 335 11.24 -12.01 -3.11
N CYS A 336 11.45 -12.38 -4.36
CA CYS A 336 11.30 -11.55 -5.56
C CYS A 336 12.14 -10.27 -5.65
N ASN A 337 13.33 -10.20 -5.06
CA ASN A 337 14.22 -9.04 -5.25
C ASN A 337 15.23 -9.23 -6.39
N TRP A 338 15.62 -8.14 -7.05
CA TRP A 338 16.70 -8.10 -8.04
C TRP A 338 18.02 -7.65 -7.41
N TRP A 339 19.12 -8.25 -7.86
CA TRP A 339 20.42 -8.06 -7.24
C TRP A 339 21.54 -7.90 -8.27
N ASN A 340 22.11 -6.69 -8.28
CA ASN A 340 23.26 -6.30 -9.09
C ASN A 340 24.35 -5.73 -8.18
N SER A 341 24.72 -6.50 -7.16
CA SER A 341 25.66 -6.07 -6.12
C SER A 341 26.80 -7.06 -5.96
N ALA A 342 27.94 -6.51 -5.50
CA ALA A 342 29.11 -7.30 -5.13
C ALA A 342 28.84 -8.19 -3.89
N SER A 343 27.83 -7.85 -3.08
CA SER A 343 27.42 -8.56 -1.87
C SER A 343 25.93 -8.94 -1.94
N GLY A 344 25.66 -10.20 -2.27
CA GLY A 344 24.32 -10.83 -2.28
C GLY A 344 23.68 -10.96 -3.67
N PRO A 345 22.91 -12.03 -3.98
CA PRO A 345 22.52 -13.21 -3.21
C PRO A 345 23.37 -14.44 -3.58
N THR A 346 24.61 -14.22 -4.04
CA THR A 346 25.84 -14.93 -3.62
C THR A 346 27.04 -14.64 -4.54
N ASN A 347 26.86 -13.89 -5.63
CA ASN A 347 27.89 -13.25 -6.48
C ASN A 347 29.19 -14.05 -6.72
N PRO A 348 29.47 -14.51 -7.96
CA PRO A 348 30.66 -13.95 -8.64
C PRO A 348 30.40 -13.11 -9.90
N GLY A 349 29.14 -12.95 -10.33
CA GLY A 349 28.73 -11.94 -11.32
C GLY A 349 27.25 -11.96 -11.73
N ASN A 350 26.36 -12.42 -10.83
CA ASN A 350 24.90 -12.66 -10.95
C ASN A 350 24.23 -12.36 -12.32
N PRO A 351 23.77 -13.39 -13.05
CA PRO A 351 22.38 -13.83 -12.91
C PRO A 351 22.26 -15.34 -12.63
N GLY A 352 21.33 -15.72 -11.72
CA GLY A 352 21.04 -17.09 -11.30
C GLY A 352 22.04 -17.68 -10.28
N GLY A 353 21.85 -17.43 -8.97
CA GLY A 353 22.72 -17.99 -7.92
C GLY A 353 22.11 -17.88 -6.52
N THR A 354 21.91 -19.03 -5.88
CA THR A 354 21.15 -19.28 -4.65
C THR A 354 21.89 -18.91 -3.35
N GLY A 355 21.37 -17.93 -2.60
CA GLY A 355 21.33 -17.88 -1.13
C GLY A 355 22.54 -17.33 -0.34
N ASP A 356 22.50 -16.04 -0.02
CA ASP A 356 22.98 -15.30 1.17
C ASP A 356 24.44 -15.04 1.59
N VAL A 357 24.64 -13.79 2.08
CA VAL A 357 25.31 -13.49 3.36
C VAL A 357 24.29 -12.82 4.29
N VAL A 358 23.53 -13.60 5.04
CA VAL A 358 22.83 -13.14 6.25
C VAL A 358 23.82 -13.30 7.40
N ASP A 359 24.56 -12.25 7.71
CA ASP A 359 25.34 -12.21 8.94
C ASP A 359 24.42 -11.81 10.10
N GLY A 360 23.68 -12.80 10.66
CA GLY A 360 22.74 -12.65 11.79
C GLY A 360 21.84 -13.89 12.00
N THR A 361 21.36 -14.13 13.21
CA THR A 361 20.69 -15.39 13.62
C THR A 361 19.17 -15.36 13.39
N GLY A 362 18.71 -15.43 12.14
CA GLY A 362 17.28 -15.55 11.83
C GLY A 362 17.01 -16.10 10.43
N PRO A 363 15.93 -16.87 10.22
CA PRO A 363 15.56 -17.35 8.88
C PRO A 363 15.15 -16.18 7.98
N VAL A 364 15.61 -16.17 6.73
CA VAL A 364 15.17 -15.24 5.70
C VAL A 364 14.77 -16.05 4.47
N THR A 365 13.64 -15.72 3.84
CA THR A 365 13.17 -16.42 2.64
C THR A 365 13.46 -15.58 1.40
N PHE A 366 14.21 -16.11 0.43
CA PHE A 366 14.66 -15.37 -0.76
C PHE A 366 14.14 -15.93 -2.08
N THR A 367 13.46 -17.07 -2.08
CA THR A 367 13.01 -17.77 -3.29
C THR A 367 11.52 -17.59 -3.53
N PRO A 368 11.09 -17.20 -4.75
CA PRO A 368 11.89 -16.95 -5.97
C PRO A 368 12.63 -15.60 -5.97
N TRP A 369 13.54 -15.32 -6.92
CA TRP A 369 14.13 -13.98 -7.15
C TRP A 369 13.87 -13.47 -8.58
N GLN A 370 14.03 -12.18 -8.82
CA GLN A 370 13.85 -11.58 -10.15
C GLN A 370 15.14 -11.65 -10.99
N THR A 371 15.01 -11.98 -12.29
CA THR A 371 16.14 -12.06 -13.24
C THR A 371 16.47 -10.73 -13.92
N SER A 372 15.53 -9.78 -13.92
CA SER A 372 15.71 -8.41 -14.39
C SER A 372 14.99 -7.43 -13.47
N SER A 373 15.51 -6.20 -13.35
CA SER A 373 14.81 -5.11 -12.65
C SER A 373 13.42 -4.91 -13.28
N GLY A 374 12.36 -4.98 -12.46
CA GLY A 374 10.97 -4.81 -12.90
C GLY A 374 10.33 -6.01 -13.60
N GLY A 375 10.92 -7.21 -13.55
CA GLY A 375 10.31 -8.44 -14.10
C GLY A 375 9.33 -9.11 -13.12
N ALA A 376 8.30 -9.79 -13.63
CA ALA A 376 7.37 -10.56 -12.80
C ALA A 376 8.10 -11.67 -12.02
N CYS A 377 7.68 -11.92 -10.77
CA CYS A 377 8.13 -13.07 -9.97
C CYS A 377 7.86 -14.36 -10.73
N VAL A 378 8.90 -15.09 -11.13
CA VAL A 378 8.73 -16.48 -11.58
C VAL A 378 9.04 -17.35 -10.37
N GLY A 379 7.98 -17.85 -9.71
CA GLY A 379 8.07 -18.89 -8.68
C GLY A 379 8.79 -20.14 -9.19
N PRO A 380 9.13 -21.10 -8.30
CA PRO A 380 9.47 -22.43 -8.77
C PRO A 380 8.32 -22.98 -9.64
N ASP A 381 8.69 -23.66 -10.71
CA ASP A 381 7.83 -24.33 -11.68
C ASP A 381 8.50 -25.69 -11.89
N ALA A 382 8.06 -26.70 -11.14
CA ALA A 382 8.76 -27.96 -11.01
C ALA A 382 8.61 -28.86 -12.23
N ASP A 383 7.54 -28.71 -13.00
CA ASP A 383 7.25 -29.49 -14.21
C ASP A 383 7.42 -28.71 -15.52
N ASN A 384 7.73 -27.41 -15.44
CA ASN A 384 8.04 -26.48 -16.52
C ASN A 384 6.87 -26.26 -17.50
N ASP A 385 5.66 -26.16 -16.98
CA ASP A 385 4.46 -25.96 -17.76
C ASP A 385 4.08 -24.48 -17.96
N GLY A 386 4.75 -23.58 -17.25
CA GLY A 386 4.56 -22.13 -17.31
C GLY A 386 3.66 -21.56 -16.21
N ILE A 387 3.15 -22.38 -15.30
CA ILE A 387 2.45 -22.01 -14.07
C ILE A 387 3.39 -22.27 -12.88
N THR A 388 3.40 -21.39 -11.88
CA THR A 388 4.28 -21.57 -10.71
C THR A 388 3.68 -22.59 -9.74
N ASP A 389 4.49 -23.39 -9.04
CA ASP A 389 4.06 -24.42 -8.08
C ASP A 389 2.98 -23.95 -7.07
N SER A 390 2.99 -22.67 -6.69
CA SER A 390 2.01 -22.09 -5.75
C SER A 390 0.66 -21.70 -6.35
N ALA A 391 0.58 -21.63 -7.68
CA ALA A 391 -0.59 -21.26 -8.47
C ALA A 391 -0.99 -22.37 -9.46
N ASP A 392 -0.30 -23.50 -9.40
CA ASP A 392 -0.49 -24.66 -10.25
C ASP A 392 -1.34 -25.70 -9.51
N ASN A 393 -2.47 -26.10 -10.10
CA ASN A 393 -3.34 -27.15 -9.57
C ASN A 393 -2.77 -28.56 -9.80
N CYS A 394 -1.65 -28.70 -10.52
CA CYS A 394 -0.83 -29.91 -10.62
C CYS A 394 0.68 -29.64 -10.57
N PRO A 395 1.26 -29.24 -9.41
CA PRO A 395 2.64 -28.75 -9.26
C PRO A 395 3.80 -29.67 -9.69
N THR A 396 3.51 -30.87 -10.19
CA THR A 396 4.51 -31.86 -10.63
C THR A 396 4.12 -32.57 -11.92
N VAL A 397 2.98 -32.20 -12.54
CA VAL A 397 2.45 -32.80 -13.76
C VAL A 397 1.94 -31.69 -14.67
N ALA A 398 2.77 -31.37 -15.67
CA ALA A 398 2.53 -30.24 -16.56
C ALA A 398 1.11 -30.21 -17.15
N ASN A 399 0.36 -29.15 -16.83
CA ASN A 399 -0.98 -28.84 -17.32
C ASN A 399 -1.17 -27.31 -17.50
N PRO A 400 -0.57 -26.71 -18.55
CA PRO A 400 -0.59 -25.26 -18.75
C PRO A 400 -2.00 -24.65 -18.90
N GLY A 401 -3.02 -25.49 -19.15
CA GLY A 401 -4.42 -25.12 -19.26
C GLY A 401 -5.16 -25.02 -17.93
N GLN A 402 -4.59 -25.56 -16.85
CA GLN A 402 -5.14 -25.56 -15.50
C GLN A 402 -6.60 -26.04 -15.46
N GLU A 403 -6.93 -27.06 -16.27
CA GLU A 403 -8.26 -27.67 -16.27
C GLU A 403 -8.56 -28.32 -14.91
N ASP A 404 -9.74 -28.05 -14.37
CA ASP A 404 -10.28 -28.53 -13.08
C ASP A 404 -11.80 -28.66 -13.27
N ALA A 405 -12.25 -29.85 -13.65
CA ALA A 405 -13.63 -30.06 -14.08
C ALA A 405 -14.62 -30.11 -12.92
N ASP A 406 -14.21 -30.52 -11.73
CA ASP A 406 -15.06 -30.65 -10.54
C ASP A 406 -14.86 -29.53 -9.48
N ASN A 407 -13.87 -28.66 -9.68
CA ASN A 407 -13.56 -27.47 -8.88
C ASN A 407 -13.10 -27.79 -7.46
N ASP A 408 -12.27 -28.82 -7.28
CA ASP A 408 -11.67 -29.18 -6.00
C ASP A 408 -10.25 -28.61 -5.79
N ASP A 409 -9.79 -27.75 -6.70
CA ASP A 409 -8.46 -27.14 -6.79
C ASP A 409 -7.33 -28.15 -7.12
N ILE A 410 -7.65 -29.38 -7.55
CA ILE A 410 -6.71 -30.37 -8.11
C ILE A 410 -6.95 -30.47 -9.61
N GLY A 411 -5.92 -30.25 -10.42
CA GLY A 411 -6.10 -30.24 -11.87
C GLY A 411 -6.42 -31.62 -12.44
N ASP A 412 -7.21 -31.66 -13.52
CA ASP A 412 -7.62 -32.89 -14.23
C ASP A 412 -6.44 -33.82 -14.56
N ALA A 413 -5.24 -33.24 -14.76
CA ALA A 413 -4.02 -33.97 -15.11
C ALA A 413 -3.43 -34.79 -13.95
N CYS A 414 -3.67 -34.37 -12.70
CA CYS A 414 -3.14 -35.00 -11.49
C CYS A 414 -4.24 -35.43 -10.51
N ASP A 415 -5.50 -35.13 -10.81
CA ASP A 415 -6.64 -35.59 -10.04
C ASP A 415 -7.01 -37.03 -10.38
N THR A 416 -7.10 -37.84 -9.33
CA THR A 416 -7.47 -39.27 -9.42
C THR A 416 -8.96 -39.51 -9.17
N CYS A 417 -9.70 -38.49 -8.73
CA CYS A 417 -11.11 -38.56 -8.35
C CYS A 417 -11.96 -37.45 -9.01
N ASN A 418 -11.78 -37.24 -10.31
CA ASN A 418 -12.50 -36.17 -11.02
C ASN A 418 -14.01 -36.43 -11.10
N ASP A 419 -14.81 -35.67 -10.36
CA ASP A 419 -16.28 -35.76 -10.24
C ASP A 419 -16.97 -34.65 -11.07
N VAL A 420 -16.88 -34.78 -12.39
CA VAL A 420 -17.32 -33.78 -13.38
C VAL A 420 -18.78 -33.34 -13.21
N ASP A 421 -19.65 -34.20 -12.69
CA ASP A 421 -21.08 -33.91 -12.55
C ASP A 421 -21.52 -33.59 -11.12
N GLY A 422 -20.64 -33.75 -10.14
CA GLY A 422 -20.81 -33.32 -8.76
C GLY A 422 -21.82 -34.17 -7.99
N ASP A 423 -21.93 -35.45 -8.32
CA ASP A 423 -22.85 -36.39 -7.68
C ASP A 423 -22.26 -37.10 -6.45
N GLY A 424 -20.95 -36.93 -6.22
CA GLY A 424 -20.18 -37.51 -5.12
C GLY A 424 -19.51 -38.84 -5.46
N VAL A 425 -19.43 -39.23 -6.73
CA VAL A 425 -18.77 -40.45 -7.22
C VAL A 425 -17.66 -40.07 -8.19
N CYS A 426 -16.42 -40.47 -7.88
CA CYS A 426 -15.28 -40.20 -8.76
C CYS A 426 -15.54 -40.74 -10.18
N GLY A 427 -15.29 -39.95 -11.22
CA GLY A 427 -15.58 -40.28 -12.62
C GLY A 427 -14.92 -41.58 -13.14
N ASN A 428 -13.86 -42.06 -12.48
CA ASN A 428 -13.22 -43.34 -12.80
C ASN A 428 -14.02 -44.58 -12.33
N VAL A 429 -14.99 -44.40 -11.42
CA VAL A 429 -15.90 -45.44 -10.92
C VAL A 429 -17.38 -45.09 -11.09
N ASP A 430 -17.67 -43.90 -11.64
CA ASP A 430 -19.01 -43.45 -11.98
C ASP A 430 -19.53 -44.12 -13.25
N ASN A 431 -20.73 -44.70 -13.17
CA ASN A 431 -21.42 -45.30 -14.31
C ASN A 431 -22.19 -44.29 -15.17
N CYS A 432 -22.25 -43.01 -14.77
CA CYS A 432 -22.66 -41.87 -15.60
C CYS A 432 -21.79 -40.62 -15.38
N PRO A 433 -20.52 -40.59 -15.85
CA PRO A 433 -19.52 -39.54 -15.57
C PRO A 433 -19.85 -38.08 -15.94
N THR A 434 -21.04 -37.79 -16.43
CA THR A 434 -21.48 -36.46 -16.89
C THR A 434 -22.96 -36.19 -16.55
N VAL A 435 -23.64 -37.09 -15.84
CA VAL A 435 -25.07 -37.00 -15.52
C VAL A 435 -25.29 -37.45 -14.07
N PRO A 436 -25.60 -36.52 -13.14
CA PRO A 436 -25.57 -36.82 -11.72
C PRO A 436 -26.49 -37.97 -11.31
N ASN A 437 -25.94 -39.00 -10.69
CA ASN A 437 -26.66 -40.17 -10.21
C ASN A 437 -26.01 -40.78 -8.95
N PRO A 438 -26.08 -40.11 -7.78
CA PRO A 438 -25.32 -40.51 -6.58
C PRO A 438 -25.57 -41.94 -6.08
N THR A 439 -26.68 -42.55 -6.51
CA THR A 439 -27.06 -43.93 -6.17
C THR A 439 -26.48 -44.99 -7.09
N GLN A 440 -25.79 -44.60 -8.16
CA GLN A 440 -25.09 -45.47 -9.13
C GLN A 440 -25.96 -46.64 -9.59
N THR A 441 -27.25 -46.35 -9.80
CA THR A 441 -28.24 -47.39 -10.08
C THR A 441 -28.13 -47.84 -11.52
N ASP A 442 -27.76 -49.10 -11.71
CA ASP A 442 -27.68 -49.78 -13.00
C ASP A 442 -28.56 -51.04 -12.89
N THR A 443 -29.71 -51.02 -13.57
CA THR A 443 -30.75 -52.05 -13.41
C THR A 443 -30.48 -53.30 -14.22
N ASP A 444 -29.74 -53.19 -15.31
CA ASP A 444 -29.47 -54.31 -16.21
C ASP A 444 -28.02 -54.81 -16.18
N GLY A 445 -27.13 -54.08 -15.50
CA GLY A 445 -25.79 -54.51 -15.15
C GLY A 445 -24.78 -54.35 -16.27
N ASP A 446 -24.96 -53.39 -17.18
CA ASP A 446 -24.04 -53.13 -18.28
C ASP A 446 -22.96 -52.07 -17.98
N ASN A 447 -22.97 -51.50 -16.77
CA ASN A 447 -22.13 -50.40 -16.27
C ASN A 447 -22.42 -49.03 -16.88
N ILE A 448 -23.59 -48.83 -17.48
CA ILE A 448 -24.13 -47.52 -17.84
C ILE A 448 -25.29 -47.26 -16.86
N GLY A 449 -25.17 -46.23 -16.04
CA GLY A 449 -26.19 -45.95 -15.04
C GLY A 449 -27.53 -45.62 -15.69
N ASN A 450 -28.63 -45.95 -14.99
CA ASN A 450 -30.00 -45.67 -15.43
C ASN A 450 -30.22 -44.20 -15.85
N ALA A 451 -29.43 -43.27 -15.31
CA ALA A 451 -29.53 -41.83 -15.57
C ALA A 451 -29.02 -41.43 -16.97
N CYS A 452 -28.01 -42.13 -17.49
CA CYS A 452 -27.38 -41.88 -18.78
C CYS A 452 -27.59 -43.02 -19.79
N ASP A 453 -28.24 -44.11 -19.38
CA ASP A 453 -28.59 -45.21 -20.26
C ASP A 453 -29.87 -44.91 -21.08
N PRO A 454 -29.80 -44.93 -22.42
CA PRO A 454 -30.99 -44.82 -23.27
C PRO A 454 -31.97 -45.99 -23.15
N CYS A 455 -31.56 -47.14 -22.60
CA CYS A 455 -32.36 -48.35 -22.41
C CYS A 455 -32.15 -49.03 -21.04
N PRO A 456 -32.57 -48.40 -19.90
CA PRO A 456 -32.24 -48.80 -18.50
C PRO A 456 -32.68 -50.18 -18.00
N ASN A 457 -33.13 -51.08 -18.86
CA ASN A 457 -33.58 -52.42 -18.49
C ASN A 457 -33.11 -53.48 -19.51
N THR A 458 -32.17 -53.15 -20.39
CA THR A 458 -31.65 -54.03 -21.43
C THR A 458 -30.11 -53.91 -21.52
N PRO A 459 -29.35 -54.96 -21.15
CA PRO A 459 -27.90 -54.85 -21.08
C PRO A 459 -27.25 -54.45 -22.41
N GLY A 460 -26.42 -53.42 -22.36
CA GLY A 460 -25.56 -52.91 -23.42
C GLY A 460 -26.20 -51.79 -24.25
N ILE A 461 -25.35 -51.02 -24.95
CA ILE A 461 -25.75 -49.90 -25.84
C ILE A 461 -26.66 -50.34 -27.03
N SER A 462 -26.90 -51.64 -27.20
CA SER A 462 -27.79 -52.18 -28.21
C SER A 462 -29.23 -52.19 -27.73
N CYS A 463 -29.86 -51.01 -27.67
CA CYS A 463 -31.31 -50.90 -27.61
C CYS A 463 -31.94 -51.81 -28.69
N PRO A 464 -32.83 -52.76 -28.33
CA PRO A 464 -33.53 -53.58 -29.31
C PRO A 464 -34.25 -52.66 -30.29
N ILE A 465 -34.08 -52.90 -31.59
CA ILE A 465 -34.84 -52.18 -32.62
C ILE A 465 -36.33 -52.36 -32.28
N ALA A 466 -37.04 -51.27 -32.00
CA ALA A 466 -38.46 -51.31 -31.67
C ALA A 466 -39.21 -52.05 -32.78
N THR A 467 -39.81 -53.20 -32.44
CA THR A 467 -40.55 -54.05 -33.39
C THR A 467 -42.05 -53.77 -33.36
N ASN A 468 -42.52 -52.97 -32.39
CA ASN A 468 -43.92 -52.55 -32.32
C ASN A 468 -44.09 -51.16 -31.68
N LYS A 469 -45.29 -50.60 -31.85
CA LYS A 469 -45.68 -49.25 -31.43
C LYS A 469 -45.58 -49.02 -29.92
N ASP A 470 -45.76 -50.06 -29.10
CA ASP A 470 -45.74 -49.92 -27.64
C ASP A 470 -44.31 -49.79 -27.11
N GLN A 471 -43.32 -50.37 -27.81
CA GLN A 471 -41.88 -50.22 -27.54
C GLN A 471 -41.33 -48.83 -27.90
N CYS A 472 -41.99 -48.08 -28.79
CA CYS A 472 -41.60 -46.71 -29.18
C CYS A 472 -41.82 -45.65 -28.06
N LYS A 473 -42.57 -45.97 -26.99
CA LYS A 473 -42.93 -44.96 -25.96
C LYS A 473 -41.88 -44.77 -24.86
N ASN A 474 -40.95 -45.72 -24.71
CA ASN A 474 -40.06 -45.80 -23.55
C ASN A 474 -38.56 -45.88 -23.91
N GLY A 475 -38.18 -45.73 -25.18
CA GLY A 475 -36.77 -45.81 -25.61
C GLY A 475 -36.37 -44.60 -26.47
N GLY A 476 -35.22 -43.99 -26.15
CA GLY A 476 -34.71 -42.78 -26.78
C GLY A 476 -34.52 -42.90 -28.30
N TRP A 477 -34.68 -41.77 -28.99
CA TRP A 477 -34.62 -41.64 -30.45
C TRP A 477 -33.20 -41.91 -31.00
N GLN A 478 -33.07 -42.75 -32.03
CA GLN A 478 -31.89 -42.73 -32.92
C GLN A 478 -32.22 -42.02 -34.24
N THR A 479 -31.46 -40.99 -34.57
CA THR A 479 -31.52 -40.35 -35.88
C THR A 479 -30.73 -41.18 -36.90
N ARG A 480 -31.43 -41.87 -37.81
CA ARG A 480 -30.80 -42.27 -39.09
C ARG A 480 -31.43 -41.51 -40.23
N PHE A 481 -30.56 -40.89 -41.02
CA PHE A 481 -30.90 -40.20 -42.26
C PHE A 481 -31.44 -41.18 -43.29
N ARG A 482 -32.41 -40.75 -44.11
CA ARG A 482 -32.73 -41.45 -45.36
C ARG A 482 -31.47 -41.52 -46.23
N ALA A 483 -31.33 -42.52 -47.08
CA ALA A 483 -30.18 -42.70 -47.99
C ALA A 483 -29.86 -41.49 -48.90
N ASN A 484 -30.73 -40.48 -48.92
CA ASN A 484 -30.61 -39.22 -49.65
C ASN A 484 -30.46 -37.97 -48.74
N GLY A 485 -30.13 -38.12 -47.45
CA GLY A 485 -29.67 -37.02 -46.57
C GLY A 485 -30.74 -36.03 -46.11
N THR A 486 -32.04 -36.31 -46.23
CA THR A 486 -33.10 -35.38 -45.74
C THR A 486 -33.60 -35.78 -44.34
N PRO A 487 -33.64 -34.84 -43.36
CA PRO A 487 -34.23 -35.10 -42.04
C PRO A 487 -35.77 -35.19 -42.11
N PHE A 488 -36.37 -35.97 -41.21
CA PHE A 488 -37.83 -36.06 -41.08
C PHE A 488 -38.38 -34.76 -40.48
N LYS A 489 -39.57 -34.32 -40.95
CA LYS A 489 -40.10 -32.99 -40.65
C LYS A 489 -40.90 -32.88 -39.33
N ASN A 490 -41.31 -33.98 -38.70
CA ASN A 490 -42.12 -33.97 -37.47
C ASN A 490 -41.56 -34.95 -36.40
N GLN A 491 -41.55 -34.55 -35.12
CA GLN A 491 -41.32 -35.44 -33.97
C GLN A 491 -42.54 -36.32 -33.71
N GLY A 492 -42.36 -37.64 -33.55
CA GLY A 492 -43.42 -38.55 -33.08
C GLY A 492 -43.78 -39.75 -33.97
N ASP A 493 -43.27 -39.87 -35.19
CA ASP A 493 -43.70 -40.94 -36.11
C ASP A 493 -42.72 -42.13 -36.10
N CYS A 494 -43.19 -43.33 -35.69
CA CYS A 494 -42.46 -44.59 -35.89
C CYS A 494 -42.53 -44.99 -37.38
N VAL A 495 -41.39 -45.18 -38.03
CA VAL A 495 -41.34 -45.57 -39.45
C VAL A 495 -41.15 -47.10 -39.56
N SER A 496 -42.10 -47.79 -40.21
CA SER A 496 -41.95 -49.20 -40.57
C SER A 496 -41.29 -49.32 -41.95
N TYR A 497 -40.15 -50.00 -42.02
CA TYR A 497 -39.59 -50.47 -43.29
C TYR A 497 -40.10 -51.88 -43.57
N THR A 498 -40.88 -52.06 -44.63
CA THR A 498 -41.04 -53.38 -45.26
C THR A 498 -40.11 -53.44 -46.45
N GLN A 499 -39.19 -54.42 -46.42
CA GLN A 499 -38.34 -54.73 -47.56
C GLN A 499 -39.22 -55.34 -48.66
N ASN A 500 -39.89 -54.49 -49.44
CA ASN A 500 -40.41 -54.70 -50.81
C ASN A 500 -41.06 -53.43 -51.40
N GLY A 501 -40.47 -52.25 -51.14
CA GLY A 501 -40.50 -51.15 -52.11
C GLY A 501 -41.74 -50.23 -52.15
N LYS A 502 -42.39 -49.91 -51.03
CA LYS A 502 -43.10 -48.62 -50.83
C LYS A 502 -43.02 -48.15 -49.39
#